data_AF-A0A351MFF7-F1
#
_entry.id   AF-A0A351MFF7-F1
#
_cell.length_a   1.000
_cell.length_b   1.000
_cell.length_c   1.000
_cell.angle_alpha   90.00
_cell.angle_beta   90.00
_cell.angle_gamma   90.00
#
_symmetry.space_group_name_H-M   'P 1'
#
loop_
_entity.id
_entity.type
_entity.pdbx_description
1 polymer ?
#
loop_
_entity_poly.entity_id
_entity_poly.type
_entity_poly.pdbx_seq_one_letter_code
_entity_poly.pdbx_strand_id
1 'polypeptide(L)'
;MTMRHSNYPSHGPRRASHGLAIALLAVLAGCGGEAEPGAQEAAAPAPDLRAEARALEAEQKARRQREAEELDRLIASMQPVYAELEEVRKATAKLHDRLTRRLRRQTIPPEHGAEITRIMSEVNYQLRTPRQLGAFKSEDEVKRELERSQLMASELARVDAWVPEQR
;
A
#
# COMPACT_ATOMS: atom_id res chain seq x y z
N MET A 1 -22.68 -33.04 30.04
CA MET A 1 -21.58 -32.54 30.90
C MET A 1 -20.25 -32.95 30.30
N THR A 2 -19.52 -32.01 29.69
CA THR A 2 -18.04 -31.92 29.65
C THR A 2 -17.68 -30.65 28.87
N MET A 3 -16.94 -29.77 29.54
CA MET A 3 -16.45 -28.48 29.04
C MET A 3 -15.26 -28.67 28.09
N ARG A 4 -15.05 -27.72 27.15
CA ARG A 4 -13.74 -27.23 26.62
C ARG A 4 -14.00 -26.12 25.59
N HIS A 5 -13.99 -24.87 26.03
CA HIS A 5 -12.86 -23.91 25.97
C HIS A 5 -12.74 -23.20 24.62
N SER A 6 -13.17 -21.93 24.64
CA SER A 6 -12.95 -20.93 23.61
C SER A 6 -11.46 -20.63 23.49
N ASN A 7 -10.90 -20.78 22.28
CA ASN A 7 -9.60 -20.20 21.93
C ASN A 7 -9.83 -18.95 21.10
N TYR A 8 -10.14 -17.84 21.77
CA TYR A 8 -9.91 -16.50 21.23
C TYR A 8 -8.58 -16.00 21.79
N PRO A 9 -7.58 -15.67 20.96
CA PRO A 9 -6.53 -14.78 21.40
C PRO A 9 -7.08 -13.34 21.41
N SER A 10 -7.50 -12.92 22.59
CA SER A 10 -7.62 -11.52 22.99
C SER A 10 -6.22 -10.93 23.14
N HIS A 11 -5.77 -10.15 22.16
CA HIS A 11 -4.72 -9.17 22.40
C HIS A 11 -5.16 -7.81 21.86
N GLY A 12 -5.47 -6.93 22.81
CA GLY A 12 -5.58 -5.50 22.59
C GLY A 12 -4.21 -4.87 22.26
N PRO A 13 -4.20 -3.53 22.07
CA PRO A 13 -3.20 -2.83 21.29
C PRO A 13 -1.90 -2.62 22.05
N ARG A 14 -0.76 -2.81 21.39
CA ARG A 14 0.53 -2.24 21.80
C ARG A 14 1.22 -1.58 20.62
N ARG A 15 1.40 -0.26 20.75
CA ARG A 15 2.32 0.57 19.98
C ARG A 15 3.73 -0.02 20.08
N ALA A 16 4.40 -0.14 18.94
CA ALA A 16 5.85 -0.08 18.82
C ALA A 16 6.18 0.42 17.39
N SER A 17 6.04 1.72 17.13
CA SER A 17 7.21 2.54 16.79
C SER A 17 8.47 2.09 17.55
N HIS A 18 9.64 2.17 16.92
CA HIS A 18 10.96 1.65 17.33
C HIS A 18 11.39 0.31 16.70
N GLY A 19 11.16 0.15 15.39
CA GLY A 19 11.73 -0.94 14.59
C GLY A 19 12.86 -0.52 13.64
N LEU A 20 13.51 0.63 13.86
CA LEU A 20 14.61 1.12 13.01
C LEU A 20 15.77 1.74 13.81
N ALA A 21 16.08 1.15 14.96
CA ALA A 21 17.29 1.44 15.71
C ALA A 21 17.77 0.10 16.29
N ILE A 22 19.08 -0.19 16.18
CA ILE A 22 19.75 -1.46 16.51
C ILE A 22 19.92 -2.41 15.30
N ALA A 23 20.63 -1.92 14.28
CA ALA A 23 21.46 -2.76 13.40
C ALA A 23 22.75 -2.05 12.95
N LEU A 24 23.15 -0.98 13.63
CA LEU A 24 24.31 -0.14 13.26
C LEU A 24 25.21 0.19 14.46
N LEU A 25 25.22 -0.69 15.46
CA LEU A 25 26.10 -0.62 16.64
C LEU A 25 26.90 -1.91 16.87
N ALA A 26 27.00 -2.79 15.87
CA ALA A 26 27.85 -3.98 15.91
C ALA A 26 29.19 -3.80 15.17
N VAL A 27 29.44 -2.66 14.53
CA VAL A 27 30.71 -2.39 13.81
C VAL A 27 31.70 -1.59 14.66
N LEU A 28 31.31 -1.10 15.85
CA LEU A 28 32.16 -0.27 16.72
C LEU A 28 32.49 -0.88 18.10
N ALA A 29 32.16 -2.15 18.34
CA ALA A 29 32.44 -2.82 19.62
C ALA A 29 33.23 -4.13 19.44
N GLY A 30 34.16 -4.15 18.49
CA GLY A 30 35.12 -5.23 18.24
C GLY A 30 36.57 -4.78 18.37
N CYS A 31 36.88 -3.97 19.38
CA CYS A 31 38.26 -3.74 19.82
C CYS A 31 38.57 -4.70 20.96
N GLY A 32 39.39 -5.72 20.69
CA GLY A 32 39.90 -6.62 21.72
C GLY A 32 41.05 -7.49 21.20
N GLY A 33 42.29 -7.02 21.43
CA GLY A 33 43.55 -7.74 21.17
C GLY A 33 43.98 -7.69 19.71
N GLU A 34 45.20 -7.33 19.32
CA GLU A 34 46.49 -7.32 20.01
C GLU A 34 47.32 -6.12 19.51
N ALA A 35 48.22 -5.63 20.38
CA ALA A 35 49.11 -4.53 20.07
C ALA A 35 50.35 -5.05 19.30
N GLU A 36 50.52 -4.57 18.06
CA GLU A 36 51.79 -4.54 17.34
C GLU A 36 52.24 -3.06 17.29
N PRO A 37 53.37 -2.67 17.92
CA PRO A 37 53.87 -1.31 17.85
C PRO A 37 54.73 -1.15 16.59
N GLY A 38 54.07 -0.94 15.45
CA GLY A 38 54.74 -0.73 14.16
C GLY A 38 54.26 0.53 13.47
N ALA A 39 55.10 1.58 13.51
CA ALA A 39 55.02 2.79 12.68
C ALA A 39 53.71 3.59 12.77
N GLN A 40 53.63 4.49 13.75
CA GLN A 40 52.82 5.70 13.61
C GLN A 40 53.41 6.57 12.49
N GLU A 41 52.89 6.40 11.29
CA GLU A 41 52.72 7.50 10.36
C GLU A 41 51.25 7.52 9.95
N ALA A 42 50.41 7.91 10.91
CA ALA A 42 49.05 8.33 10.61
C ALA A 42 49.16 9.63 9.80
N ALA A 43 49.41 9.49 8.51
CA ALA A 43 49.29 10.58 7.56
C ALA A 43 47.87 11.12 7.71
N ALA A 44 47.74 12.28 8.37
CA ALA A 44 46.49 13.01 8.38
C ALA A 44 46.11 13.17 6.90
N PRO A 45 44.94 12.68 6.44
CA PRO A 45 44.56 12.86 5.05
C PRO A 45 44.63 14.35 4.76
N ALA A 46 45.32 14.69 3.67
CA ALA A 46 45.56 16.07 3.28
C ALA A 46 44.26 16.88 3.43
N PRO A 47 44.31 18.11 3.96
CA PRO A 47 43.11 18.92 4.22
C PRO A 47 42.20 19.02 2.99
N ASP A 48 42.78 18.94 1.79
CA ASP A 48 42.09 18.92 0.49
C ASP A 48 41.19 17.69 0.31
N LEU A 49 41.65 16.48 0.65
CA LEU A 49 40.85 15.24 0.56
C LEU A 49 39.68 15.23 1.55
N ARG A 50 39.87 15.84 2.73
CA ARG A 50 38.79 16.02 3.72
C ARG A 50 37.76 17.06 3.27
N ALA A 51 38.18 18.11 2.58
CA ALA A 51 37.30 19.13 2.03
C ALA A 51 36.47 18.57 0.86
N GLU A 52 37.10 17.81 -0.04
CA GLU A 52 36.44 17.13 -1.16
C GLU A 52 35.40 16.11 -0.69
N ALA A 53 35.74 15.28 0.30
CA ALA A 53 34.81 14.30 0.87
C ALA A 53 33.57 14.97 1.50
N ARG A 54 33.75 16.08 2.23
CA ARG A 54 32.64 16.86 2.81
C ARG A 54 31.78 17.53 1.73
N ALA A 55 32.39 18.03 0.67
CA ALA A 55 31.67 18.62 -0.46
C ALA A 55 30.80 17.57 -1.18
N LEU A 56 31.35 16.36 -1.43
CA LEU A 56 30.62 15.25 -2.02
C LEU A 56 29.47 14.76 -1.13
N GLU A 57 29.70 14.65 0.18
CA GLU A 57 28.66 14.27 1.14
C GLU A 57 27.53 15.31 1.18
N ALA A 58 27.88 16.61 1.18
CA ALA A 58 26.91 17.70 1.12
C ALA A 58 26.09 17.67 -0.18
N GLU A 59 26.72 17.39 -1.32
CA GLU A 59 26.05 17.25 -2.61
C GLU A 59 25.09 16.05 -2.63
N GLN A 60 25.54 14.88 -2.16
CA GLN A 60 24.69 13.69 -2.06
C GLN A 60 23.52 13.90 -1.10
N LYS A 61 23.73 14.63 0.01
CA LYS A 61 22.66 14.99 0.95
C LYS A 61 21.66 15.94 0.30
N ALA A 62 22.13 16.97 -0.41
CA ALA A 62 21.28 17.91 -1.13
C ALA A 62 20.48 17.21 -2.24
N ARG A 63 21.08 16.26 -2.95
CA ARG A 63 20.39 15.44 -3.96
C ARG A 63 19.28 14.60 -3.35
N ARG A 64 19.58 13.86 -2.27
CA ARG A 64 18.57 13.06 -1.54
C ARG A 64 17.41 13.91 -1.03
N GLN A 65 17.70 15.14 -0.59
CA GLN A 65 16.67 16.06 -0.14
C GLN A 65 15.75 16.51 -1.29
N ARG A 66 16.29 16.84 -2.47
CA ARG A 66 15.49 17.18 -3.66
C ARG A 66 14.61 16.01 -4.11
N GLU A 67 15.18 14.80 -4.17
CA GLU A 67 14.44 13.59 -4.54
C GLU A 67 13.28 13.31 -3.55
N ALA A 68 13.49 13.57 -2.25
CA ALA A 68 12.43 13.46 -1.25
C ALA A 68 11.33 14.53 -1.42
N GLU A 69 11.71 15.79 -1.67
CA GLU A 69 10.73 16.87 -1.91
C GLU A 69 9.90 16.63 -3.18
N GLU A 70 10.49 16.07 -4.23
CA GLU A 70 9.77 15.67 -5.45
C GLU A 70 8.79 14.53 -5.17
N LEU A 71 9.19 13.53 -4.40
CA LEU A 71 8.31 12.44 -3.97
C LEU A 71 7.14 12.96 -3.12
N ASP A 72 7.41 13.87 -2.18
CA ASP A 72 6.37 14.47 -1.32
C ASP A 72 5.36 15.27 -2.16
N ARG A 73 5.83 16.02 -3.17
CA ARG A 73 4.94 16.73 -4.10
C ARG A 73 4.10 15.77 -4.93
N LEU A 74 4.69 14.67 -5.41
CA LEU A 74 3.97 13.64 -6.16
C LEU A 74 2.90 12.97 -5.29
N ILE A 75 3.25 12.58 -4.06
CA ILE A 75 2.30 12.01 -3.10
C ILE A 75 1.16 12.99 -2.85
N ALA A 76 1.48 14.26 -2.59
CA ALA A 76 0.48 15.30 -2.34
C ALA A 76 -0.48 15.49 -3.52
N SER A 77 0.00 15.43 -4.77
CA SER A 77 -0.88 15.53 -5.95
C SER A 77 -1.77 14.30 -6.13
N MET A 78 -1.29 13.11 -5.75
CA MET A 78 -2.02 11.86 -5.89
C MET A 78 -3.02 11.59 -4.76
N GLN A 79 -2.81 12.16 -3.56
CA GLN A 79 -3.69 11.99 -2.39
C GLN A 79 -5.20 12.22 -2.67
N PRO A 80 -5.64 13.29 -3.34
CA PRO A 80 -7.07 13.48 -3.62
C PRO A 80 -7.64 12.36 -4.49
N VAL A 81 -6.90 11.91 -5.51
CA VAL A 81 -7.34 10.83 -6.41
C VAL A 81 -7.37 9.49 -5.68
N TYR A 82 -6.42 9.24 -4.77
CA TYR A 82 -6.44 8.07 -3.91
C TYR A 82 -7.67 8.03 -3.00
N ALA A 83 -8.02 9.16 -2.40
CA ALA A 83 -9.21 9.25 -1.54
C ALA A 83 -10.48 8.92 -2.33
N GLU A 84 -10.63 9.47 -3.53
CA GLU A 84 -11.77 9.17 -4.40
C GLU A 84 -11.80 7.69 -4.82
N LEU A 85 -10.65 7.12 -5.21
CA LEU A 85 -10.54 5.71 -5.56
C LEU A 85 -10.94 4.79 -4.40
N GLU A 86 -10.52 5.12 -3.17
CA GLU A 86 -10.89 4.36 -1.98
C GLU A 86 -12.41 4.38 -1.75
N GLU A 87 -13.05 5.56 -1.86
CA GLU A 87 -14.49 5.69 -1.67
C GLU A 87 -15.30 4.96 -2.76
N VAL A 88 -14.87 5.04 -4.02
CA VAL A 88 -15.48 4.27 -5.11
C VAL A 88 -15.36 2.77 -4.83
N ARG A 89 -14.17 2.27 -4.44
CA ARG A 89 -13.98 0.85 -4.10
C ARG A 89 -14.89 0.39 -2.96
N LYS A 90 -15.04 1.21 -1.91
CA LYS A 90 -15.97 0.92 -0.80
C LYS A 90 -17.42 0.87 -1.27
N ALA A 91 -17.85 1.81 -2.10
CA ALA A 91 -19.21 1.84 -2.64
C ALA A 91 -19.49 0.63 -3.53
N THR A 92 -18.57 0.30 -4.43
CA THR A 92 -18.63 -0.88 -5.31
C THR A 92 -18.72 -2.17 -4.51
N ALA A 93 -17.91 -2.32 -3.45
CA ALA A 93 -17.96 -3.50 -2.58
C ALA A 93 -19.33 -3.64 -1.88
N LYS A 94 -19.88 -2.55 -1.33
CA LYS A 94 -21.21 -2.56 -0.72
C LYS A 94 -22.30 -2.96 -1.71
N LEU A 95 -22.25 -2.43 -2.94
CA LEU A 95 -23.20 -2.75 -4.00
C LEU A 95 -23.08 -4.21 -4.43
N HIS A 96 -21.86 -4.70 -4.63
CA HIS A 96 -21.58 -6.11 -4.96
C HIS A 96 -22.08 -7.07 -3.88
N ASP A 97 -21.83 -6.77 -2.60
CA ASP A 97 -22.33 -7.57 -1.47
C ASP A 97 -23.86 -7.60 -1.44
N ARG A 98 -24.51 -6.45 -1.65
CA ARG A 98 -25.98 -6.35 -1.72
C ARG A 98 -26.53 -7.20 -2.84
N LEU A 99 -25.99 -7.04 -4.06
CA LEU A 99 -26.37 -7.81 -5.24
C LEU A 99 -26.17 -9.31 -5.02
N THR A 100 -25.03 -9.72 -4.48
CA THR A 100 -24.73 -11.13 -4.18
C THR A 100 -25.80 -11.74 -3.27
N ARG A 101 -26.27 -11.00 -2.25
CA ARG A 101 -27.34 -11.47 -1.36
C ARG A 101 -28.70 -11.56 -2.06
N ARG A 102 -29.03 -10.60 -2.93
CA ARG A 102 -30.29 -10.57 -3.67
C ARG A 102 -30.36 -11.70 -4.70
N LEU A 103 -29.29 -11.89 -5.48
CA LEU A 103 -29.20 -12.92 -6.52
C LEU A 103 -29.29 -14.35 -5.93
N ARG A 104 -28.87 -14.57 -4.69
CA ARG A 104 -29.05 -15.86 -3.99
C ARG A 104 -30.52 -16.20 -3.69
N ARG A 105 -31.39 -15.19 -3.62
CA ARG A 105 -32.79 -15.33 -3.19
C ARG A 105 -33.78 -15.19 -4.35
N GLN A 106 -33.31 -14.79 -5.53
CA GLN A 106 -34.17 -14.47 -6.66
C GLN A 106 -33.83 -15.32 -7.87
N THR A 107 -34.88 -15.72 -8.59
CA THR A 107 -34.74 -16.35 -9.90
C THR A 107 -34.39 -15.27 -10.92
N ILE A 108 -33.20 -15.36 -11.50
CA ILE A 108 -32.72 -14.41 -12.51
C ILE A 108 -33.37 -14.78 -13.85
N PRO A 109 -33.88 -13.82 -14.64
CA PRO A 109 -34.30 -14.08 -16.00
C PRO A 109 -33.15 -14.69 -16.82
N PRO A 110 -33.40 -15.75 -17.61
CA PRO A 110 -32.36 -16.45 -18.34
C PRO A 110 -31.64 -15.53 -19.34
N GLU A 111 -32.31 -14.51 -19.89
CA GLU A 111 -31.72 -13.53 -20.80
C GLU A 111 -30.54 -12.74 -20.19
N HIS A 112 -30.52 -12.55 -18.87
CA HIS A 112 -29.50 -11.73 -18.19
C HIS A 112 -28.50 -12.56 -17.37
N GLY A 113 -28.74 -13.86 -17.19
CA GLY A 113 -27.95 -14.71 -16.28
C GLY A 113 -26.46 -14.78 -16.63
N ALA A 114 -26.13 -14.91 -17.92
CA ALA A 114 -24.74 -14.96 -18.38
C ALA A 114 -24.00 -13.63 -18.14
N GLU A 115 -24.66 -12.51 -18.44
CA GLU A 115 -24.08 -11.18 -18.28
C GLU A 115 -23.89 -10.82 -16.80
N ILE A 116 -24.88 -11.11 -15.96
CA ILE A 116 -24.78 -10.91 -14.51
C ILE A 116 -23.62 -11.72 -13.94
N THR A 117 -23.49 -12.99 -14.34
CA THR A 117 -22.40 -13.86 -13.87
C THR A 117 -21.04 -13.29 -14.28
N ARG A 118 -20.89 -12.81 -15.52
CA ARG A 118 -19.68 -12.15 -15.99
C ARG A 118 -19.34 -10.93 -15.13
N ILE A 119 -20.27 -9.98 -15.01
CA ILE A 119 -20.07 -8.72 -14.27
C ILE A 119 -19.73 -9.00 -12.81
N MET A 120 -20.52 -9.85 -12.14
CA MET A 120 -20.31 -10.19 -10.72
C MET A 120 -18.95 -10.87 -10.48
N SER A 121 -18.49 -11.70 -11.42
CA SER A 121 -17.18 -12.36 -11.34
C SER A 121 -16.03 -11.40 -11.56
N GLU A 122 -16.14 -10.53 -12.56
CA GLU A 122 -15.12 -9.54 -12.90
C GLU A 122 -14.92 -8.53 -11.75
N VAL A 123 -16.02 -8.00 -11.23
CA VAL A 123 -16.02 -7.12 -10.06
C VAL A 123 -15.43 -7.80 -8.84
N ASN A 124 -15.84 -9.04 -8.56
CA ASN A 124 -15.30 -9.80 -7.43
C ASN A 124 -13.78 -10.01 -7.55
N TYR A 125 -13.28 -10.29 -8.76
CA TYR A 125 -11.84 -10.38 -9.00
C TYR A 125 -11.14 -9.07 -8.67
N GLN A 126 -11.62 -7.94 -9.21
CA GLN A 126 -11.02 -6.63 -8.96
C GLN A 126 -11.04 -6.24 -7.48
N LEU A 127 -12.14 -6.52 -6.76
CA LEU A 127 -12.28 -6.22 -5.33
C LEU A 127 -11.38 -7.10 -4.45
N ARG A 128 -11.08 -8.34 -4.86
CA ARG A 128 -10.20 -9.26 -4.11
C ARG A 128 -8.73 -8.99 -4.35
N THR A 129 -8.37 -8.46 -5.52
CA THR A 129 -6.98 -8.16 -5.87
C THR A 129 -6.81 -6.68 -6.27
N PRO A 130 -7.13 -5.72 -5.38
CA PRO A 130 -6.95 -4.31 -5.69
C PRO A 130 -5.46 -3.98 -5.73
N ARG A 131 -5.04 -3.20 -6.73
CA ARG A 131 -3.70 -2.62 -6.72
C ARG A 131 -3.58 -1.67 -5.52
N GLN A 132 -2.53 -1.85 -4.73
CA GLN A 132 -2.25 -1.03 -3.54
C GLN A 132 -2.00 0.43 -3.95
N LEU A 133 -2.47 1.38 -3.14
CA LEU A 133 -2.34 2.82 -3.45
C LEU A 133 -0.86 3.24 -3.60
N GLY A 134 0.05 2.72 -2.77
CA GLY A 134 1.49 3.00 -2.90
C GLY A 134 2.17 2.35 -4.12
N ALA A 135 1.47 1.53 -4.91
CA ALA A 135 2.05 0.85 -6.07
C ALA A 135 1.93 1.64 -7.38
N PHE A 136 1.19 2.76 -7.38
CA PHE A 136 1.03 3.62 -8.55
C PHE A 136 2.25 4.53 -8.73
N LYS A 137 2.71 4.70 -9.97
CA LYS A 137 3.91 5.48 -10.28
C LYS A 137 3.61 6.91 -10.76
N SER A 138 2.35 7.18 -11.10
CA SER A 138 1.92 8.49 -11.56
C SER A 138 0.43 8.70 -11.28
N GLU A 139 0.03 9.97 -11.20
CA GLU A 139 -1.37 10.37 -11.05
C GLU A 139 -2.28 9.79 -12.15
N ASP A 140 -1.79 9.75 -13.39
CA ASP A 140 -2.53 9.18 -14.53
C ASP A 140 -2.81 7.68 -14.38
N GLU A 141 -1.94 6.93 -13.70
CA GLU A 141 -2.23 5.52 -13.40
C GLU A 141 -3.36 5.41 -12.37
N VAL A 142 -3.42 6.31 -11.38
CA VAL A 142 -4.49 6.33 -10.37
C VAL A 142 -5.82 6.73 -11.01
N LYS A 143 -5.81 7.74 -11.88
CA LYS A 143 -7.01 8.18 -12.62
C LYS A 143 -7.58 7.07 -13.49
N ARG A 144 -6.74 6.33 -14.22
CA ARG A 144 -7.19 5.18 -15.02
C ARG A 144 -7.78 4.07 -14.16
N GLU A 145 -7.20 3.80 -13.00
CA GLU A 145 -7.76 2.83 -12.05
C GLU A 145 -9.10 3.31 -11.45
N LEU A 146 -9.22 4.61 -11.18
CA LEU A 146 -10.45 5.25 -10.72
C LEU A 146 -11.55 5.12 -11.78
N GLU A 147 -11.27 5.48 -13.03
CA GLU A 147 -12.21 5.33 -14.15
C GLU A 147 -12.67 3.88 -14.31
N ARG A 148 -11.74 2.92 -14.24
CA ARG A 148 -12.08 1.50 -14.29
C ARG A 148 -13.00 1.10 -13.13
N SER A 149 -12.71 1.56 -11.91
CA SER A 149 -13.51 1.25 -10.72
C SER A 149 -14.91 1.87 -10.80
N GLN A 150 -15.03 3.07 -11.38
CA GLN A 150 -16.30 3.75 -11.64
C GLN A 150 -17.12 3.03 -12.72
N LEU A 151 -16.48 2.53 -13.79
CA LEU A 151 -17.15 1.71 -14.80
C LEU A 151 -17.71 0.41 -14.20
N MET A 152 -16.94 -0.25 -13.33
CA MET A 152 -17.42 -1.44 -12.62
C MET A 152 -18.61 -1.12 -11.71
N ALA A 153 -18.58 0.03 -11.02
CA ALA A 153 -19.70 0.48 -10.19
C ALA A 153 -20.96 0.71 -11.04
N SER A 154 -20.84 1.29 -12.24
CA SER A 154 -21.98 1.53 -13.13
C SER A 154 -22.53 0.23 -13.73
N GLU A 155 -21.67 -0.73 -14.08
CA GLU A 155 -22.11 -2.07 -14.49
C GLU A 155 -22.90 -2.78 -13.38
N LEU A 156 -22.44 -2.71 -12.13
CA LEU A 156 -23.20 -3.25 -11.00
C LEU A 156 -24.53 -2.51 -10.79
N ALA A 157 -24.56 -1.19 -10.92
CA ALA A 157 -25.80 -0.43 -10.77
C ALA A 157 -26.83 -0.82 -11.85
N ARG A 158 -26.36 -1.09 -13.08
CA ARG A 158 -27.19 -1.64 -14.16
C ARG A 158 -27.76 -3.02 -13.81
N VAL A 159 -26.93 -3.92 -13.25
CA VAL A 159 -27.38 -5.23 -12.76
C VAL A 159 -28.40 -5.09 -11.63
N ASP A 160 -28.18 -4.17 -10.69
CA ASP A 160 -29.07 -3.92 -9.55
C ASP A 160 -30.47 -3.44 -9.97
N ALA A 161 -30.57 -2.77 -11.12
CA ALA A 161 -31.82 -2.37 -11.74
C ALA A 161 -32.60 -3.54 -12.38
N TRP A 162 -31.93 -4.63 -12.78
CA TRP A 162 -32.58 -5.84 -13.32
C TRP A 162 -33.15 -6.74 -12.24
N VAL A 163 -32.61 -6.65 -11.03
CA VAL A 163 -33.07 -7.43 -9.88
C VAL A 163 -34.24 -6.64 -9.26
N PRO A 164 -35.48 -7.15 -9.26
CA PRO A 164 -36.61 -6.43 -8.64
C PRO A 164 -36.46 -6.33 -7.12
N GLU A 165 -36.88 -5.21 -6.52
CA GLU A 165 -37.03 -5.10 -5.07
C GLU A 165 -38.27 -5.90 -4.62
N GLN A 166 -38.10 -6.85 -3.71
CA GLN A 166 -39.24 -7.49 -3.05
C GLN A 166 -39.81 -6.49 -2.05
N ARG A 167 -41.01 -5.98 -2.33
CA ARG A 167 -41.84 -5.21 -1.39
C ARG A 167 -42.48 -6.14 -0.37
#